data_AF-A0A059WS03-F1
#
_entry.id   AF-A0A059WS03-F1
#
_cell.length_a   1.000
_cell.length_b   1.000
_cell.length_c   1.000
_cell.angle_alpha   90.00
_cell.angle_beta   90.00
_cell.angle_gamma   90.00
#
_symmetry.space_group_name_H-M   'P 1'
#
loop_
_entity.id
_entity.type
_entity.pdbx_description
1 polymer ?
#
loop_
_entity_poly.entity_id
_entity_poly.type
_entity_poly.pdbx_seq_one_letter_code
_entity_poly.pdbx_strand_id
1 'polypeptide(L)'
;MKLLKLSFVCLVFICGTRAAVGRAQDLSPFFQNTTGAFVLYDSKNDRYVRYNDERCRRRFSPKSTFKIPNSLIGLETGVIKDAAFVIPWDRRKYPPQDNWNTEPFIHWAQDHTLRSAIKYSVVWYYRELALRVGPQRMKKYLGDFKYGDRRMGGRVDEFWLDNSLKISADEQVEFLKAFYAGKLPVSKRSTDIVKDILLLEQTPTYRLSAKTGGGSIAEGKIIGWFVGYVETGGNVYFFATNIEGPNYAAIRDRRIDITKQILASLGYLPNQ
;
A
#
# COMPACT_ATOMS: atom_id res chain seq x y z
N MET A 1 -82.72 -2.00 22.26
CA MET A 1 -81.42 -2.71 22.41
C MET A 1 -81.01 -3.34 21.08
N LYS A 2 -80.12 -2.69 20.31
CA LYS A 2 -79.26 -3.32 19.29
C LYS A 2 -78.04 -2.41 19.13
N LEU A 3 -76.89 -2.80 19.70
CA LEU A 3 -75.60 -2.14 19.47
C LEU A 3 -74.89 -2.88 18.33
N LEU A 4 -74.59 -2.15 17.26
CA LEU A 4 -73.73 -2.59 16.16
C LEU A 4 -72.26 -2.45 16.60
N LYS A 5 -71.49 -3.54 16.65
CA LYS A 5 -70.03 -3.50 16.85
C LYS A 5 -69.36 -3.31 15.50
N LEU A 6 -68.70 -2.16 15.31
CA LEU A 6 -67.85 -1.88 14.17
C LEU A 6 -66.42 -2.35 14.52
N SER A 7 -65.94 -3.41 13.85
CA SER A 7 -64.55 -3.85 13.97
C SER A 7 -63.67 -3.06 13.01
N PHE A 8 -62.74 -2.27 13.54
CA PHE A 8 -61.75 -1.52 12.77
C PHE A 8 -60.54 -2.42 12.52
N VAL A 9 -60.36 -2.90 11.28
CA VAL A 9 -59.16 -3.63 10.87
C VAL A 9 -58.10 -2.61 10.49
N CYS A 10 -57.06 -2.50 11.30
CA CYS A 10 -55.91 -1.63 11.03
C CYS A 10 -54.92 -2.39 10.13
N LEU A 11 -54.92 -2.09 8.82
CA LEU A 11 -53.90 -2.59 7.90
C LEU A 11 -52.58 -1.85 8.17
N VAL A 12 -51.62 -2.53 8.80
CA VAL A 12 -50.25 -2.05 8.91
C VAL A 12 -49.55 -2.29 7.57
N PHE A 13 -49.37 -1.22 6.79
CA PHE A 13 -48.48 -1.24 5.63
C PHE A 13 -47.03 -1.27 6.11
N ILE A 14 -46.41 -2.45 6.09
CA ILE A 14 -44.96 -2.59 6.25
C ILE A 14 -44.31 -2.08 4.96
N CYS A 15 -43.95 -0.80 4.94
CA CYS A 15 -43.13 -0.23 3.88
C CYS A 15 -41.70 -0.73 4.08
N GLY A 16 -41.35 -1.82 3.39
CA GLY A 16 -39.97 -2.30 3.32
C GLY A 16 -39.13 -1.28 2.55
N THR A 17 -38.32 -0.51 3.27
CA THR A 17 -37.27 0.30 2.66
C THR A 17 -36.22 -0.65 2.08
N ARG A 18 -36.29 -0.93 0.77
CA ARG A 18 -35.12 -1.42 0.05
C ARG A 18 -34.05 -0.36 0.17
N ALA A 19 -33.00 -0.64 0.94
CA ALA A 19 -31.77 0.14 0.89
C ALA A 19 -31.37 0.24 -0.59
N ALA A 20 -31.28 1.47 -1.10
CA ALA A 20 -30.78 1.70 -2.44
C ALA A 20 -29.38 1.09 -2.50
N VAL A 21 -29.21 0.01 -3.26
CA VAL A 21 -27.90 -0.50 -3.65
C VAL A 21 -27.28 0.63 -4.47
N GLY A 22 -26.48 1.48 -3.81
CA GLY A 22 -25.79 2.58 -4.46
C GLY A 22 -25.04 2.01 -5.65
N ARG A 23 -25.34 2.52 -6.85
CA ARG A 23 -24.67 2.10 -8.09
C ARG A 23 -23.17 2.20 -7.84
N ALA A 24 -22.45 1.09 -8.01
CA ALA A 24 -21.00 1.08 -7.89
C ALA A 24 -20.43 2.20 -8.78
N GLN A 25 -19.66 3.12 -8.18
CA GLN A 25 -19.07 4.23 -8.91
C GLN A 25 -18.13 3.67 -9.98
N ASP A 26 -18.32 4.07 -11.23
CA ASP A 26 -17.42 3.66 -12.30
C ASP A 26 -16.07 4.38 -12.13
N LEU A 27 -15.02 3.62 -11.85
CA LEU A 27 -13.67 4.11 -11.68
C LEU A 27 -12.87 4.12 -12.99
N SER A 28 -13.41 3.59 -14.09
CA SER A 28 -12.73 3.54 -15.38
C SER A 28 -12.24 4.91 -15.91
N PRO A 29 -12.95 6.04 -15.70
CA PRO A 29 -12.49 7.33 -16.21
C PRO A 29 -11.16 7.81 -15.60
N PHE A 30 -10.84 7.40 -14.37
CA PHE A 30 -9.58 7.78 -13.72
C PHE A 30 -8.37 7.12 -14.38
N PHE A 31 -8.54 5.91 -14.93
CA PHE A 31 -7.45 5.16 -15.55
C PHE A 31 -7.18 5.62 -16.99
N GLN A 32 -8.19 6.10 -17.72
CA GLN A 32 -8.06 6.49 -19.13
C GLN A 32 -7.37 5.37 -19.93
N ASN A 33 -6.25 5.65 -20.61
CA ASN A 33 -5.47 4.67 -21.36
C ASN A 33 -4.44 3.91 -20.52
N THR A 34 -4.45 4.08 -19.19
CA THR A 34 -3.51 3.43 -18.27
C THR A 34 -4.05 2.06 -17.87
N THR A 35 -3.35 0.99 -18.23
CA THR A 35 -3.67 -0.35 -17.72
C THR A 35 -3.41 -0.39 -16.21
N GLY A 36 -4.41 -0.75 -15.41
CA GLY A 36 -4.26 -0.79 -13.98
C GLY A 36 -5.40 -1.45 -13.23
N ALA A 37 -5.26 -1.45 -11.91
CA ALA A 37 -6.21 -1.94 -10.92
C ALA A 37 -6.17 -1.03 -9.69
N PHE A 38 -7.32 -0.93 -9.02
CA PHE A 38 -7.47 -0.27 -7.73
C PHE A 38 -8.30 -1.16 -6.83
N VAL A 39 -7.87 -1.33 -5.60
CA VAL A 39 -8.70 -1.90 -4.53
C VAL A 39 -8.67 -0.96 -3.34
N LEU A 40 -9.83 -0.78 -2.72
CA LEU A 40 -10.00 -0.12 -1.45
C LEU A 40 -10.84 -0.96 -0.51
N TYR A 41 -10.49 -0.97 0.77
CA TYR A 41 -11.27 -1.56 1.84
C TYR A 41 -11.66 -0.49 2.86
N ASP A 42 -12.96 -0.34 3.07
CA ASP A 42 -13.59 0.50 4.09
C ASP A 42 -13.74 -0.30 5.39
N SER A 43 -13.00 0.09 6.43
CA SER A 43 -12.91 -0.70 7.67
C SER A 43 -14.21 -0.71 8.47
N LYS A 44 -14.91 0.42 8.56
CA LYS A 44 -16.12 0.54 9.38
C LYS A 44 -17.31 -0.17 8.73
N ASN A 45 -17.39 -0.15 7.40
CA ASN A 45 -18.49 -0.73 6.65
C ASN A 45 -18.20 -2.15 6.11
N ASP A 46 -17.01 -2.70 6.39
CA ASP A 46 -16.53 -4.00 5.91
C ASP A 46 -16.78 -4.23 4.41
N ARG A 47 -16.37 -3.25 3.60
CA ARG A 47 -16.70 -3.21 2.17
C ARG A 47 -15.49 -2.97 1.32
N TYR A 48 -15.41 -3.71 0.21
CA TYR A 48 -14.43 -3.46 -0.84
C TYR A 48 -15.01 -2.66 -2.00
N VAL A 49 -14.18 -1.80 -2.56
CA VAL A 49 -14.37 -1.16 -3.87
C VAL A 49 -13.21 -1.59 -4.76
N ARG A 50 -13.49 -2.05 -5.97
CA ARG A 50 -12.47 -2.54 -6.91
C ARG A 50 -12.66 -1.99 -8.31
N TYR A 51 -11.55 -1.78 -8.99
CA TYR A 51 -11.46 -1.59 -10.43
C TYR A 51 -10.49 -2.64 -11.00
N ASN A 52 -10.93 -3.31 -12.07
CA ASN A 52 -10.21 -4.42 -12.69
C ASN A 52 -9.93 -5.55 -11.70
N ASP A 53 -11.00 -6.24 -11.32
CA ASP A 53 -11.04 -7.33 -10.35
C ASP A 53 -10.07 -8.48 -10.67
N GLU A 54 -9.86 -8.77 -11.96
CA GLU A 54 -8.89 -9.78 -12.40
C GLU A 54 -7.46 -9.33 -12.07
N ARG A 55 -7.10 -8.09 -12.42
CA ARG A 55 -5.77 -7.54 -12.12
C ARG A 55 -5.56 -7.32 -10.61
N CYS A 56 -6.60 -7.01 -9.84
CA CYS A 56 -6.51 -6.92 -8.37
C CYS A 56 -6.02 -8.22 -7.73
N ARG A 57 -6.43 -9.37 -8.28
CA ARG A 57 -6.03 -10.72 -7.84
C ARG A 57 -4.69 -11.17 -8.40
N ARG A 58 -4.20 -10.55 -9.48
CA ARG A 58 -2.93 -10.90 -10.11
C ARG A 58 -1.75 -10.42 -9.28
N ARG A 59 -0.79 -11.31 -9.03
CA ARG A 59 0.44 -10.98 -8.29
C ARG A 59 1.51 -10.37 -9.19
N PHE A 60 2.13 -9.30 -8.71
CA PHE A 60 3.31 -8.67 -9.33
C PHE A 60 4.41 -8.47 -8.29
N SER A 61 5.62 -8.18 -8.76
CA SER A 61 6.71 -7.79 -7.86
C SER A 61 6.32 -6.57 -7.01
N PRO A 62 6.51 -6.57 -5.69
CA PRO A 62 6.13 -5.45 -4.83
C PRO A 62 7.02 -4.20 -5.06
N LYS A 63 8.22 -4.39 -5.62
CA LYS A 63 9.22 -3.33 -5.78
C LYS A 63 9.41 -2.60 -4.45
N SER A 64 9.43 -1.27 -4.45
CA SER A 64 9.67 -0.49 -3.24
C SER A 64 8.53 -0.47 -2.22
N THR A 65 7.37 -1.08 -2.48
CA THR A 65 6.36 -1.28 -1.42
C THR A 65 6.82 -2.27 -0.36
N PHE A 66 7.74 -3.18 -0.73
CA PHE A 66 8.38 -4.11 0.21
C PHE A 66 9.20 -3.42 1.30
N LYS A 67 9.47 -2.11 1.17
CA LYS A 67 10.11 -1.33 2.24
C LYS A 67 9.26 -1.30 3.52
N ILE A 68 7.94 -1.47 3.44
CA ILE A 68 7.07 -1.58 4.62
C ILE A 68 7.43 -2.83 5.45
N PRO A 69 7.29 -4.07 4.93
CA PRO A 69 7.70 -5.26 5.68
C PRO A 69 9.20 -5.29 5.99
N ASN A 70 10.08 -4.83 5.09
CA ASN A 70 11.52 -4.82 5.37
C ASN A 70 11.87 -3.92 6.58
N SER A 71 11.21 -2.75 6.71
CA SER A 71 11.36 -1.89 7.90
C SER A 71 10.90 -2.60 9.18
N LEU A 72 9.73 -3.24 9.15
CA LEU A 72 9.21 -4.01 10.28
C LEU A 72 10.18 -5.09 10.72
N ILE A 73 10.71 -5.86 9.76
CA ILE A 73 11.64 -6.95 10.02
C ILE A 73 12.96 -6.43 10.59
N GLY A 74 13.50 -5.34 10.02
CA GLY A 74 14.70 -4.71 10.52
C GLY A 74 14.60 -4.27 11.98
N LEU A 75 13.48 -3.63 12.33
CA LEU A 75 13.19 -3.18 13.70
C LEU A 75 12.97 -4.36 14.64
N GLU A 76 12.16 -5.33 14.23
CA GLU A 76 11.78 -6.46 15.10
C GLU A 76 12.93 -7.41 15.38
N THR A 77 13.83 -7.57 14.41
CA THR A 77 15.04 -8.37 14.58
C THR A 77 16.15 -7.67 15.36
N GLY A 78 15.95 -6.41 15.76
CA GLY A 78 16.94 -5.59 16.45
C GLY A 78 18.13 -5.14 15.58
N VAL A 79 18.09 -5.41 14.26
CA VAL A 79 19.14 -5.01 13.32
C VAL A 79 19.25 -3.49 13.22
N ILE A 80 18.11 -2.81 13.28
CA ILE A 80 18.03 -1.37 13.43
C ILE A 80 17.21 -1.05 14.66
N LYS A 81 17.65 -0.05 15.42
CA LYS A 81 16.98 0.29 16.67
C LYS A 81 15.72 1.12 16.40
N ASP A 82 15.74 2.14 15.54
CA ASP A 82 14.63 3.09 15.41
C ASP A 82 14.60 3.77 14.02
N ALA A 83 13.67 4.72 13.85
CA ALA A 83 13.53 5.53 12.63
C ALA A 83 14.75 6.39 12.30
N ALA A 84 15.58 6.72 13.29
CA ALA A 84 16.76 7.56 13.16
C ALA A 84 18.04 6.75 12.91
N PHE A 85 17.95 5.41 12.88
CA PHE A 85 19.12 4.56 12.66
C PHE A 85 19.75 4.80 11.29
N VAL A 86 21.00 5.25 11.30
CA VAL A 86 21.78 5.57 10.10
C VAL A 86 22.45 4.32 9.55
N ILE A 87 22.33 4.10 8.23
CA ILE A 87 23.25 3.23 7.48
C ILE A 87 24.09 4.16 6.59
N PRO A 88 25.41 4.24 6.82
CA PRO A 88 26.28 5.08 5.99
C PRO A 88 26.29 4.60 4.54
N TRP A 89 26.37 5.56 3.60
CA TRP A 89 26.46 5.25 2.19
C TRP A 89 27.89 4.81 1.82
N ASP A 90 28.02 3.53 1.43
CA ASP A 90 29.25 3.03 0.82
C ASP A 90 29.23 3.29 -0.70
N ARG A 91 29.90 4.36 -1.12
CA ARG A 91 30.05 4.73 -2.54
C ARG A 91 30.75 3.66 -3.38
N ARG A 92 31.62 2.82 -2.79
CA ARG A 92 32.32 1.76 -3.55
C ARG A 92 31.37 0.60 -3.83
N LYS A 93 30.53 0.25 -2.86
CA LYS A 93 29.51 -0.81 -3.00
C LYS A 93 28.29 -0.36 -3.80
N TYR A 94 27.91 0.91 -3.68
CA TYR A 94 26.77 1.51 -4.37
C TYR A 94 27.19 2.80 -5.08
N PRO A 95 27.92 2.69 -6.20
CA PRO A 95 28.33 3.86 -6.96
C PRO A 95 27.11 4.62 -7.50
N PRO A 96 27.14 5.96 -7.55
CA PRO A 96 26.09 6.76 -8.18
C PRO A 96 25.85 6.29 -9.61
N GLN A 97 24.58 6.29 -10.00
CA GLN A 97 24.15 5.96 -11.36
C GLN A 97 23.77 7.24 -12.10
N ASP A 98 23.75 7.20 -13.44
CA ASP A 98 23.48 8.38 -14.27
C ASP A 98 22.16 9.07 -13.95
N ASN A 99 21.15 8.31 -13.50
CA ASN A 99 19.84 8.85 -13.14
C ASN A 99 19.76 9.44 -11.72
N TRP A 100 20.83 9.37 -10.92
CA TRP A 100 20.88 9.94 -9.56
C TRP A 100 21.01 11.46 -9.54
N ASN A 101 20.98 12.13 -10.68
CA ASN A 101 20.90 13.59 -10.77
C ASN A 101 19.46 14.10 -10.95
N THR A 102 18.45 13.21 -10.93
CA THR A 102 17.03 13.56 -11.14
C THR A 102 16.15 12.99 -10.04
N GLU A 103 14.97 13.58 -9.83
CA GLU A 103 13.97 13.05 -8.90
C GLU A 103 13.42 11.69 -9.36
N PRO A 104 13.28 10.69 -8.45
CA PRO A 104 13.45 10.77 -7.00
C PRO A 104 14.87 10.44 -6.48
N PHE A 105 15.83 10.21 -7.38
CA PHE A 105 17.12 9.59 -7.08
C PHE A 105 18.21 10.57 -6.64
N ILE A 106 18.00 11.88 -6.82
CA ILE A 106 18.90 12.94 -6.35
C ILE A 106 19.26 12.85 -4.87
N HIS A 107 18.38 12.25 -4.08
CA HIS A 107 18.58 12.08 -2.65
C HIS A 107 19.42 10.86 -2.28
N TRP A 108 19.87 9.99 -3.20
CA TRP A 108 20.41 8.66 -2.85
C TRP A 108 21.90 8.64 -2.48
N ALA A 109 22.69 9.65 -2.88
CA ALA A 109 24.14 9.71 -2.68
C ALA A 109 24.55 10.30 -1.32
N GLN A 110 23.96 9.82 -0.22
CA GLN A 110 24.23 10.33 1.12
C GLN A 110 23.86 9.31 2.20
N ASP A 111 24.33 9.51 3.42
CA ASP A 111 23.87 8.71 4.57
C ASP A 111 22.36 8.87 4.79
N HIS A 112 21.69 7.78 5.12
CA HIS A 112 20.25 7.80 5.39
C HIS A 112 19.92 7.20 6.74
N THR A 113 18.90 7.79 7.37
CA THR A 113 18.13 7.15 8.44
C THR A 113 17.08 6.24 7.83
N LEU A 114 16.45 5.36 8.60
CA LEU A 114 15.30 4.59 8.13
C LEU A 114 14.20 5.51 7.57
N ARG A 115 13.93 6.64 8.26
CA ARG A 115 12.95 7.64 7.85
C ARG A 115 13.27 8.27 6.51
N SER A 116 14.51 8.73 6.28
CA SER A 116 14.86 9.33 4.99
C SER A 116 14.96 8.28 3.87
N ALA A 117 15.42 7.07 4.19
CA ALA A 117 15.49 5.96 3.24
C ALA A 117 14.11 5.53 2.72
N ILE A 118 13.08 5.46 3.58
CA ILE A 118 11.73 5.10 3.12
C ILE A 118 11.11 6.21 2.26
N LYS A 119 11.28 7.48 2.68
CA LYS A 119 10.76 8.67 1.98
C LYS A 119 11.31 8.76 0.56
N TYR A 120 12.63 8.71 0.40
CA TYR A 120 13.29 8.79 -0.91
C TYR A 120 13.41 7.43 -1.60
N SER A 121 12.84 6.38 -1.01
CA SER A 121 12.82 5.03 -1.56
C SER A 121 14.21 4.48 -1.90
N VAL A 122 15.21 4.80 -1.07
CA VAL A 122 16.63 4.49 -1.26
C VAL A 122 16.86 2.99 -1.28
N VAL A 123 17.13 2.41 -2.45
CA VAL A 123 17.20 0.94 -2.58
C VAL A 123 18.39 0.37 -1.82
N TRP A 124 19.57 1.00 -1.90
CA TRP A 124 20.77 0.46 -1.30
C TRP A 124 20.67 0.36 0.24
N TYR A 125 19.99 1.29 0.91
CA TYR A 125 19.75 1.22 2.36
C TYR A 125 18.99 -0.07 2.73
N TYR A 126 17.96 -0.40 1.94
CA TYR A 126 17.14 -1.58 2.16
C TYR A 126 17.82 -2.88 1.73
N ARG A 127 18.79 -2.81 0.80
CA ARG A 127 19.69 -3.93 0.50
C ARG A 127 20.59 -4.23 1.70
N GLU A 128 21.24 -3.21 2.26
CA GLU A 128 22.05 -3.36 3.48
C GLU A 128 21.23 -3.88 4.66
N LEU A 129 20.02 -3.35 4.85
CA LEU A 129 19.11 -3.82 5.89
C LEU A 129 18.79 -5.31 5.71
N ALA A 130 18.44 -5.73 4.50
CA ALA A 130 18.12 -7.12 4.20
C ALA A 130 19.33 -8.06 4.37
N LEU A 131 20.53 -7.62 3.99
CA LEU A 131 21.78 -8.37 4.22
C LEU A 131 22.05 -8.56 5.72
N ARG A 132 21.88 -7.52 6.53
CA ARG A 132 22.05 -7.59 8.00
C ARG A 132 20.99 -8.45 8.68
N VAL A 133 19.75 -8.43 8.17
CA VAL A 133 18.67 -9.34 8.63
C VAL A 133 19.03 -10.79 8.28
N GLY A 134 19.55 -11.03 7.08
CA GLY A 134 19.94 -12.35 6.59
C GLY A 134 18.76 -13.20 6.09
N PRO A 135 19.03 -14.19 5.23
CA PRO A 135 18.01 -14.90 4.46
C PRO A 135 17.03 -15.71 5.33
N GLN A 136 17.52 -16.34 6.39
CA GLN A 136 16.69 -17.20 7.25
C GLN A 136 15.59 -16.40 7.98
N ARG A 137 15.96 -15.29 8.62
CA ARG A 137 15.00 -14.41 9.31
C ARG A 137 14.04 -13.75 8.33
N MET A 138 14.54 -13.29 7.17
CA MET A 138 13.69 -12.70 6.13
C MET A 138 12.63 -13.70 5.62
N LYS A 139 13.04 -14.95 5.34
CA LYS A 139 12.11 -16.02 4.91
C LYS A 139 11.06 -16.34 5.96
N LYS A 140 11.46 -16.40 7.24
CA LYS A 140 10.54 -16.59 8.37
C LYS A 140 9.46 -15.51 8.38
N TYR A 141 9.85 -14.24 8.35
CA TYR A 141 8.90 -13.13 8.40
C TYR A 141 8.00 -13.01 7.16
N LEU A 142 8.49 -13.35 5.96
CA LEU A 142 7.60 -13.47 4.79
C LEU A 142 6.50 -14.50 5.02
N GLY A 143 6.85 -15.64 5.63
CA GLY A 143 5.90 -16.68 6.05
C GLY A 143 4.90 -16.17 7.07
N ASP A 144 5.41 -15.57 8.15
CA ASP A 144 4.62 -15.04 9.26
C ASP A 144 3.65 -13.93 8.83
N PHE A 145 4.10 -13.04 7.95
CA PHE A 145 3.27 -11.97 7.37
C PHE A 145 2.32 -12.48 6.29
N LYS A 146 2.44 -13.75 5.89
CA LYS A 146 1.73 -14.34 4.76
C LYS A 146 1.86 -13.48 3.49
N TYR A 147 3.04 -12.89 3.27
CA TYR A 147 3.24 -11.83 2.28
C TYR A 147 3.34 -12.38 0.86
N GLY A 148 2.25 -12.29 0.11
CA GLY A 148 2.15 -12.76 -1.28
C GLY A 148 2.50 -14.25 -1.43
N ASP A 149 3.30 -14.57 -2.45
CA ASP A 149 3.78 -15.93 -2.71
C ASP A 149 4.99 -16.35 -1.86
N ARG A 150 5.58 -15.43 -1.09
CA ARG A 150 6.67 -15.66 -0.13
C ARG A 150 7.95 -16.19 -0.79
N ARG A 151 8.11 -16.00 -2.10
CA ARG A 151 9.27 -16.50 -2.86
C ARG A 151 10.41 -15.49 -2.83
N MET A 152 11.53 -15.84 -2.18
CA MET A 152 12.72 -14.99 -2.15
C MET A 152 13.67 -15.20 -3.34
N GLY A 153 13.52 -16.25 -4.14
CA GLY A 153 14.53 -16.56 -5.15
C GLY A 153 15.92 -16.77 -4.52
N GLY A 154 16.98 -16.26 -5.18
CA GLY A 154 18.37 -16.51 -4.79
C GLY A 154 18.95 -15.53 -3.78
N ARG A 155 18.70 -14.22 -3.93
CA ARG A 155 19.39 -13.17 -3.18
C ARG A 155 18.49 -12.44 -2.19
N VAL A 156 18.92 -12.40 -0.92
CA VAL A 156 18.18 -11.72 0.16
C VAL A 156 18.06 -10.22 -0.05
N ASP A 157 18.92 -9.59 -0.85
CA ASP A 157 18.93 -8.14 -1.10
C ASP A 157 18.31 -7.76 -2.46
N GLU A 158 17.64 -8.69 -3.14
CA GLU A 158 17.12 -8.45 -4.49
C GLU A 158 15.71 -8.98 -4.77
N PHE A 159 15.22 -9.93 -3.97
CA PHE A 159 14.00 -10.68 -4.27
C PHE A 159 12.70 -9.89 -4.46
N TRP A 160 12.64 -8.66 -3.95
CA TRP A 160 11.51 -7.76 -4.15
C TRP A 160 11.63 -6.89 -5.41
N LEU A 161 12.78 -6.96 -6.11
CA LEU A 161 13.11 -6.21 -7.33
C LEU A 161 13.22 -7.13 -8.56
N ASP A 162 13.73 -8.35 -8.41
CA ASP A 162 14.03 -9.29 -9.50
C ASP A 162 12.83 -10.09 -10.02
N ASN A 163 11.60 -9.77 -9.56
CA ASN A 163 10.37 -10.50 -9.91
C ASN A 163 10.23 -11.89 -9.27
N SER A 164 11.08 -12.26 -8.30
CA SER A 164 10.95 -13.48 -7.50
C SER A 164 9.73 -13.43 -6.58
N LEU A 165 9.70 -12.46 -5.66
CA LEU A 165 8.56 -12.27 -4.75
C LEU A 165 7.43 -11.57 -5.51
N LYS A 166 6.21 -12.10 -5.38
CA LYS A 166 5.03 -11.47 -5.97
C LYS A 166 3.88 -11.37 -4.96
N ILE A 167 3.14 -10.28 -5.04
CA ILE A 167 1.96 -9.97 -4.23
C ILE A 167 0.91 -9.26 -5.09
N SER A 168 -0.36 -9.52 -4.84
CA SER A 168 -1.49 -8.88 -5.54
C SER A 168 -1.93 -7.58 -4.85
N ALA A 169 -2.80 -6.81 -5.49
CA ALA A 169 -3.33 -5.58 -4.88
C ALA A 169 -4.25 -5.94 -3.69
N ASP A 170 -5.06 -7.00 -3.83
CA ASP A 170 -5.87 -7.53 -2.72
C ASP A 170 -4.99 -7.94 -1.53
N GLU A 171 -3.88 -8.64 -1.79
CA GLU A 171 -2.97 -9.08 -0.72
C GLU A 171 -2.21 -7.92 -0.06
N GLN A 172 -1.90 -6.85 -0.80
CA GLN A 172 -1.35 -5.63 -0.21
C GLN A 172 -2.35 -5.02 0.80
N VAL A 173 -3.63 -4.96 0.44
CA VAL A 173 -4.68 -4.47 1.36
C VAL A 173 -4.81 -5.37 2.58
N GLU A 174 -4.79 -6.69 2.43
CA GLU A 174 -4.84 -7.61 3.58
C GLU A 174 -3.62 -7.47 4.50
N PHE A 175 -2.42 -7.34 3.92
CA PHE A 175 -1.21 -7.07 4.68
C PHE A 175 -1.32 -5.75 5.45
N LEU A 176 -1.79 -4.67 4.80
CA LEU A 176 -1.94 -3.35 5.42
C LEU A 176 -2.98 -3.34 6.54
N LYS A 177 -4.09 -4.08 6.39
CA LYS A 177 -5.08 -4.28 7.46
C LYS A 177 -4.45 -4.94 8.69
N ALA A 178 -3.70 -6.02 8.48
CA ALA A 178 -3.01 -6.73 9.57
C ALA A 178 -1.92 -5.87 10.23
N PHE A 179 -1.14 -5.16 9.42
CA PHE A 179 -0.13 -4.19 9.87
C PHE A 179 -0.78 -3.09 10.73
N TYR A 180 -1.83 -2.45 10.22
CA TYR A 180 -2.47 -1.34 10.91
C TYR A 180 -3.13 -1.77 12.22
N ALA A 181 -3.77 -2.95 12.24
CA ALA A 181 -4.39 -3.49 13.43
C ALA A 181 -3.39 -4.10 14.43
N GLY A 182 -2.08 -4.06 14.17
CA GLY A 182 -1.07 -4.68 15.04
C GLY A 182 -1.20 -6.21 15.14
N LYS A 183 -1.74 -6.85 14.11
CA LYS A 183 -1.98 -8.31 14.05
C LYS A 183 -0.82 -9.09 13.41
N LEU A 184 0.19 -8.40 12.90
CA LEU A 184 1.44 -9.04 12.49
C LEU A 184 2.23 -9.45 13.75
N PRO A 185 3.00 -10.57 13.71
CA PRO A 185 3.80 -11.03 14.84
C PRO A 185 5.08 -10.20 14.98
N VAL A 186 4.90 -8.92 15.26
CA VAL A 186 5.93 -7.93 15.57
C VAL A 186 5.45 -7.08 16.75
N SER A 187 6.37 -6.48 17.47
CA SER A 187 6.05 -5.58 18.58
C SER A 187 5.23 -4.37 18.12
N LYS A 188 4.38 -3.85 19.02
CA LYS A 188 3.66 -2.58 18.83
C LYS A 188 4.64 -1.45 18.46
N ARG A 189 5.82 -1.44 19.09
CA ARG A 189 6.90 -0.50 18.83
C ARG A 189 7.33 -0.49 17.35
N SER A 190 7.62 -1.66 16.78
CA SER A 190 7.99 -1.76 15.36
C SER A 190 6.87 -1.26 14.45
N THR A 191 5.62 -1.63 14.76
CA THR A 191 4.43 -1.16 14.03
C THR A 191 4.27 0.36 14.08
N ASP A 192 4.34 0.96 15.27
CA ASP A 192 4.18 2.40 15.47
C ASP A 192 5.26 3.20 14.72
N ILE A 193 6.52 2.76 14.79
CA ILE A 193 7.63 3.39 14.06
C ILE A 193 7.38 3.35 12.55
N VAL A 194 6.93 2.20 12.02
CA VAL A 194 6.67 2.08 10.58
C VAL A 194 5.46 2.92 10.14
N LYS A 195 4.40 3.01 10.96
CA LYS A 195 3.27 3.90 10.68
C LYS A 195 3.71 5.36 10.61
N ASP A 196 4.56 5.77 11.53
CA ASP A 196 5.06 7.14 11.61
C ASP A 196 5.94 7.53 10.40
N ILE A 197 6.86 6.66 9.95
CA ILE A 197 7.69 6.96 8.77
C ILE A 197 6.95 6.83 7.43
N LEU A 198 5.73 6.28 7.41
CA LEU A 198 4.88 6.17 6.22
C LEU A 198 3.96 7.37 5.99
N LEU A 199 3.81 8.25 6.98
CA LEU A 199 2.97 9.43 6.86
C LEU A 199 3.47 10.35 5.74
N LEU A 200 2.62 10.58 4.73
CA LEU A 200 2.92 11.47 3.61
C LEU A 200 2.25 12.83 3.76
N GLU A 201 0.97 12.83 4.16
CA GLU A 201 0.18 14.04 4.34
C GLU A 201 -0.60 13.97 5.64
N GLN A 202 -0.67 15.10 6.32
CA GLN A 202 -1.46 15.29 7.52
C GLN A 202 -2.12 16.65 7.45
N THR A 203 -3.45 16.66 7.58
CA THR A 203 -4.28 17.85 7.67
C THR A 203 -5.19 17.75 8.90
N PRO A 204 -5.96 18.79 9.25
CA PRO A 204 -6.96 18.67 10.31
C PRO A 204 -8.06 17.63 10.03
N THR A 205 -8.28 17.26 8.76
CA THR A 205 -9.40 16.40 8.35
C THR A 205 -8.98 14.98 7.97
N TYR A 206 -7.74 14.77 7.52
CA TYR A 206 -7.25 13.45 7.15
C TYR A 206 -5.75 13.25 7.37
N ARG A 207 -5.34 11.97 7.45
CA ARG A 207 -3.94 11.52 7.39
C ARG A 207 -3.80 10.49 6.27
N LEU A 208 -2.85 10.68 5.37
CA LEU A 208 -2.52 9.75 4.29
C LEU A 208 -1.14 9.15 4.56
N SER A 209 -1.09 7.84 4.75
CA SER A 209 0.16 7.08 4.93
C SER A 209 0.30 6.08 3.79
N ALA A 210 1.39 6.14 3.03
CA ALA A 210 1.52 5.30 1.84
C ALA A 210 2.96 5.11 1.38
N LYS A 211 3.16 4.09 0.52
CA LYS A 211 4.43 3.81 -0.11
C LYS A 211 4.27 3.59 -1.61
N THR A 212 5.15 4.23 -2.37
CA THR A 212 5.31 4.00 -3.81
C THR A 212 6.20 2.79 -4.10
N GLY A 213 5.93 2.12 -5.21
CA GLY A 213 6.79 1.12 -5.83
C GLY A 213 6.83 1.28 -7.34
N GLY A 214 7.92 0.86 -7.97
CA GLY A 214 7.96 0.76 -9.42
C GLY A 214 9.23 0.10 -9.93
N GLY A 215 9.17 -0.41 -11.16
CA GLY A 215 10.30 -1.07 -11.82
C GLY A 215 9.85 -2.02 -12.92
N SER A 216 10.80 -2.51 -13.72
CA SER A 216 10.53 -3.42 -14.83
C SER A 216 10.03 -4.78 -14.38
N ILE A 217 9.08 -5.36 -15.11
CA ILE A 217 8.62 -6.76 -14.95
C ILE A 217 8.85 -7.61 -16.21
N ALA A 218 9.09 -6.96 -17.34
CA ALA A 218 9.44 -7.53 -18.63
C ALA A 218 9.99 -6.39 -19.50
N GLU A 219 10.61 -6.74 -20.63
CA GLU A 219 11.05 -5.75 -21.61
C GLU A 219 9.88 -4.83 -22.03
N GLY A 220 10.12 -3.52 -22.00
CA GLY A 220 9.11 -2.50 -22.32
C GLY A 220 7.94 -2.38 -21.32
N LYS A 221 7.95 -3.10 -20.19
CA LYS A 221 6.84 -3.11 -19.22
C LYS A 221 7.31 -2.74 -17.82
N ILE A 222 6.94 -1.54 -17.37
CA ILE A 222 7.19 -1.04 -16.03
C ILE A 222 5.88 -1.05 -15.24
N ILE A 223 5.92 -1.58 -14.01
CA ILE A 223 4.80 -1.46 -13.07
C ILE A 223 5.00 -0.27 -12.13
N GLY A 224 3.89 0.31 -11.69
CA GLY A 224 3.82 1.29 -10.61
C GLY A 224 2.86 0.83 -9.51
N TRP A 225 3.25 1.02 -8.27
CA TRP A 225 2.44 0.76 -7.08
C TRP A 225 2.27 2.03 -6.27
N PHE A 226 1.08 2.24 -5.72
CA PHE A 226 0.85 3.14 -4.60
C PHE A 226 -0.10 2.44 -3.63
N VAL A 227 0.41 2.13 -2.43
CA VAL A 227 -0.31 1.32 -1.44
C VAL A 227 -0.26 2.02 -0.09
N GLY A 228 -1.33 1.97 0.68
CA GLY A 228 -1.40 2.70 1.93
C GLY A 228 -2.78 2.70 2.57
N TYR A 229 -2.99 3.67 3.45
CA TYR A 229 -4.28 3.91 4.08
C TYR A 229 -4.52 5.39 4.33
N VAL A 230 -5.80 5.76 4.37
CA VAL A 230 -6.27 7.09 4.76
C VAL A 230 -7.07 6.99 6.05
N GLU A 231 -6.74 7.82 7.02
CA GLU A 231 -7.51 8.00 8.26
C GLU A 231 -8.32 9.29 8.12
N THR A 232 -9.64 9.21 8.11
CA THR A 232 -10.54 10.37 7.95
C THR A 232 -11.93 10.06 8.51
N GLY A 233 -12.60 11.05 9.09
CA GLY A 233 -13.98 10.91 9.61
C GLY A 233 -14.17 9.79 10.65
N GLY A 234 -13.12 9.48 11.43
CA GLY A 234 -13.15 8.38 12.39
C GLY A 234 -13.16 6.97 11.76
N ASN A 235 -12.75 6.84 10.49
CA ASN A 235 -12.63 5.58 9.77
C ASN A 235 -11.24 5.46 9.14
N VAL A 236 -10.90 4.25 8.68
CA VAL A 236 -9.65 3.93 8.00
C VAL A 236 -9.97 3.22 6.68
N TYR A 237 -9.39 3.72 5.60
CA TYR A 237 -9.57 3.19 4.26
C TYR A 237 -8.23 2.69 3.73
N PHE A 238 -8.10 1.38 3.53
CA PHE A 238 -6.88 0.76 3.00
C PHE A 238 -6.97 0.69 1.49
N PHE A 239 -5.89 0.97 0.78
CA PHE A 239 -5.90 0.94 -0.68
C PHE A 239 -4.63 0.35 -1.27
N ALA A 240 -4.77 -0.18 -2.48
CA ALA A 240 -3.65 -0.53 -3.33
C ALA A 240 -3.99 -0.23 -4.80
N THR A 241 -3.16 0.60 -5.43
CA THR A 241 -3.21 0.90 -6.85
C THR A 241 -2.02 0.26 -7.54
N ASN A 242 -2.28 -0.48 -8.61
CA ASN A 242 -1.25 -1.01 -9.50
C ASN A 242 -1.50 -0.52 -10.92
N ILE A 243 -0.49 0.06 -11.55
CA ILE A 243 -0.55 0.47 -12.96
C ILE A 243 0.63 -0.09 -13.75
N GLU A 244 0.52 -0.05 -15.07
CA GLU A 244 1.54 -0.44 -16.02
C GLU A 244 1.77 0.69 -17.03
N GLY A 245 3.02 0.85 -17.47
CA GLY A 245 3.39 1.82 -18.49
C GLY A 245 4.71 1.47 -19.18
N PRO A 246 5.03 2.18 -20.27
CA PRO A 246 6.19 1.85 -21.11
C PRO A 246 7.54 2.20 -20.47
N ASN A 247 7.57 3.11 -19.50
CA ASN A 247 8.77 3.55 -18.81
C ASN A 247 8.44 4.07 -17.40
N TYR A 248 9.48 4.39 -16.60
CA TYR A 248 9.27 4.85 -15.23
C TYR A 248 8.55 6.20 -15.14
N ALA A 249 8.82 7.13 -16.07
CA ALA A 249 8.18 8.44 -16.11
C ALA A 249 6.65 8.31 -16.28
N ALA A 250 6.20 7.41 -17.15
CA ALA A 250 4.78 7.16 -17.41
C ALA A 250 4.00 6.65 -16.18
N ILE A 251 4.68 6.03 -15.20
CA ILE A 251 4.04 5.48 -14.00
C ILE A 251 4.35 6.24 -12.71
N ARG A 252 5.31 7.18 -12.71
CA ARG A 252 5.87 7.76 -11.48
C ARG A 252 4.83 8.53 -10.68
N ASP A 253 4.23 9.53 -11.33
CA ASP A 253 3.28 10.45 -10.70
C ASP A 253 1.86 9.93 -10.91
N ARG A 254 1.60 9.37 -12.11
CA ARG A 254 0.30 8.83 -12.51
C ARG A 254 -0.32 7.83 -11.51
N ARG A 255 0.49 6.96 -10.89
CA ARG A 255 0.01 6.00 -9.87
C ARG A 255 -0.53 6.69 -8.62
N ILE A 256 0.04 7.84 -8.25
CA ILE A 256 -0.38 8.64 -7.09
C ILE A 256 -1.63 9.43 -7.49
N ASP A 257 -1.60 10.09 -8.65
CA ASP A 257 -2.69 10.93 -9.14
C ASP A 257 -4.00 10.15 -9.29
N ILE A 258 -3.97 9.00 -9.97
CA ILE A 258 -5.14 8.11 -10.11
C ILE A 258 -5.72 7.77 -8.73
N THR A 259 -4.85 7.40 -7.78
CA THR A 259 -5.28 7.00 -6.45
C THR A 259 -5.94 8.15 -5.72
N LYS A 260 -5.32 9.33 -5.72
CA LYS A 260 -5.86 10.51 -5.04
C LYS A 260 -7.16 10.99 -5.66
N GLN A 261 -7.27 10.97 -6.98
CA GLN A 261 -8.51 11.30 -7.70
C GLN A 261 -9.64 10.34 -7.33
N ILE A 262 -9.37 9.03 -7.30
CA ILE A 262 -10.35 8.04 -6.86
C ILE A 262 -10.76 8.28 -5.40
N LEU A 263 -9.80 8.44 -4.49
CA LEU A 263 -10.07 8.70 -3.07
C LEU A 263 -10.88 10.00 -2.87
N ALA A 264 -10.59 11.06 -3.61
CA ALA A 264 -11.35 12.31 -3.57
C ALA A 264 -12.79 12.11 -4.09
N SER A 265 -12.94 11.44 -5.24
CA SER A 265 -14.26 11.13 -5.82
C SER A 265 -15.15 10.25 -4.94
N LEU A 266 -14.54 9.43 -4.08
CA LEU A 266 -15.21 8.59 -3.09
C LEU A 266 -15.48 9.35 -1.78
N GLY A 267 -15.00 10.60 -1.66
CA GLY A 267 -15.18 11.47 -0.50
C GLY A 267 -14.20 11.21 0.66
N TYR A 268 -13.11 10.47 0.42
CA TYR A 268 -12.11 10.13 1.45
C TYR A 268 -10.94 11.12 1.51
N LEU A 269 -10.77 11.93 0.48
CA LEU A 269 -9.87 13.09 0.44
C LEU A 269 -10.65 14.33 -0.03
N PRO A 270 -10.18 15.55 0.27
CA PRO A 270 -10.73 16.74 -0.37
C PRO A 270 -10.55 16.67 -1.90
N ASN A 271 -11.50 17.26 -2.63
CA ASN A 271 -11.33 17.47 -4.07
C ASN A 271 -10.13 18.41 -4.29
N GLN A 272 -9.29 18.06 -5.27
CA GLN A 272 -8.15 18.87 -5.70
C GLN A 272 -8.56 19.91 -6.74
#